data_AF-A0A1A5HUT8-F1
#
_entry.id   AF-A0A1A5HUT8-F1
#
_cell.length_a   1.000
_cell.length_b   1.000
_cell.length_c   1.000
_cell.angle_alpha   90.00
_cell.angle_beta   90.00
_cell.angle_gamma   90.00
#
_symmetry.space_group_name_H-M   'P 1'
#
loop_
_entity.id
_entity.type
_entity.pdbx_description
1 polymer ?
#
loop_
_entity_poly.entity_id
_entity_poly.type
_entity_poly.pdbx_seq_one_letter_code
_entity_poly.pdbx_strand_id
1 'polypeptide(L)'
;MKSLLFGLALLLPGVALAEPIETRKIITALTGDFNGDGAPDLAMVVETGPTDPMDIHFFLGDNEHHYLKPVEIVREQIGGEWNGYDQPGYENSDAEPELTMLPNGSIKFYLPAPEIGSERTNQTLIIAYRNGAFIVAGFAYDSDDYLQENAASACDYNVLTGKGTSSKQQPDGSTKHKTVSAEGRTIAFREWNAGDAFAACQE
;
A
#
# COMPACT_ATOMS: atom_id res chain seq x y z
N MET A 1 49.86 -36.22 -20.98
CA MET A 1 48.39 -36.30 -20.85
C MET A 1 48.08 -36.18 -19.36
N LYS A 2 47.42 -35.17 -18.78
CA LYS A 2 46.63 -34.02 -19.25
C LYS A 2 46.83 -32.92 -18.19
N SER A 3 47.16 -31.69 -18.58
CA SER A 3 47.11 -30.54 -17.67
C SER A 3 45.65 -30.21 -17.37
N LEU A 4 45.26 -30.23 -16.10
CA LEU A 4 44.00 -29.62 -15.65
C LEU A 4 44.27 -28.14 -15.33
N LEU A 5 43.82 -27.26 -16.22
CA LEU A 5 43.63 -25.84 -15.93
C LEU A 5 42.32 -25.69 -15.16
N PHE A 6 42.41 -25.35 -13.88
CA PHE A 6 41.25 -24.93 -13.09
C PHE A 6 41.00 -23.45 -13.39
N GLY A 7 40.01 -23.16 -14.23
CA GLY A 7 39.58 -21.80 -14.51
C GLY A 7 38.84 -21.21 -13.32
N LEU A 8 39.47 -20.23 -12.64
CA LEU A 8 38.83 -19.44 -11.60
C LEU A 8 37.91 -18.40 -12.28
N ALA A 9 36.61 -18.69 -12.33
CA ALA A 9 35.62 -17.72 -12.79
C ALA A 9 35.49 -16.61 -11.73
N LEU A 10 35.97 -15.41 -12.04
CA LEU A 10 35.70 -14.21 -11.24
C LEU A 10 34.21 -13.86 -11.37
N LEU A 11 33.44 -14.13 -10.32
CA LEU A 11 32.12 -13.53 -10.12
C LEU A 11 32.36 -12.07 -9.71
N LEU A 12 32.27 -11.15 -10.67
CA LEU A 12 32.22 -9.72 -10.36
C LEU A 12 30.86 -9.44 -9.68
N PRO A 13 30.82 -8.85 -8.48
CA PRO A 13 29.58 -8.39 -7.89
C PRO A 13 29.02 -7.27 -8.77
N GLY A 14 27.86 -7.50 -9.39
CA GLY A 14 27.11 -6.46 -10.06
C GLY A 14 26.64 -5.46 -9.02
N VAL A 15 27.17 -4.24 -9.07
CA VAL A 15 26.62 -3.13 -8.29
C VAL A 15 25.31 -2.75 -8.97
N ALA A 16 24.19 -3.17 -8.40
CA ALA A 16 22.89 -2.66 -8.83
C ALA A 16 22.83 -1.19 -8.41
N LEU A 17 22.93 -0.28 -9.38
CA LEU A 17 22.60 1.12 -9.16
C LEU A 17 21.08 1.21 -9.02
N ALA A 18 20.60 2.01 -8.07
CA ALA A 18 19.18 2.33 -8.00
C ALA A 18 18.76 2.97 -9.32
N GLU A 19 17.75 2.40 -9.98
CA GLU A 19 17.21 2.99 -11.21
C GLU A 19 16.60 4.36 -10.90
N PRO A 20 16.85 5.38 -11.75
CA PRO A 20 16.26 6.68 -11.56
C PRO A 20 14.73 6.60 -11.66
N ILE A 21 14.02 7.24 -10.75
CA ILE A 21 12.55 7.34 -10.82
C ILE A 21 12.18 8.17 -12.04
N GLU A 22 11.45 7.57 -12.98
CA GLU A 22 10.88 8.30 -14.10
C GLU A 22 9.76 9.22 -13.60
N THR A 23 9.91 10.53 -13.73
CA THR A 23 8.96 11.50 -13.18
C THR A 23 7.53 11.32 -13.70
N ARG A 24 7.38 10.78 -14.92
CA ARG A 24 6.08 10.48 -15.53
C ARG A 24 5.34 9.32 -14.85
N LYS A 25 6.05 8.51 -14.05
CA LYS A 25 5.52 7.34 -13.34
C LYS A 25 5.16 7.63 -11.88
N ILE A 26 5.33 8.87 -11.42
CA ILE A 26 4.88 9.28 -10.08
C ILE A 26 3.36 9.48 -10.15
N ILE A 27 2.62 8.62 -9.46
CA ILE A 27 1.15 8.60 -9.48
C ILE A 27 0.57 9.57 -8.47
N THR A 28 1.08 9.53 -7.25
CA THR A 28 0.69 10.46 -6.19
C THR A 28 1.85 10.69 -5.23
N ALA A 29 1.81 11.82 -4.53
CA ALA A 29 2.79 12.16 -3.52
C ALA A 29 2.13 12.88 -2.34
N LEU A 30 2.64 12.63 -1.14
CA LEU A 30 2.19 13.26 0.09
C LEU A 30 3.40 13.77 0.87
N THR A 31 3.30 15.01 1.37
CA THR A 31 4.27 15.58 2.30
C THR A 31 3.65 15.84 3.67
N GLY A 32 4.47 15.74 4.71
CA GLY A 32 4.23 16.32 6.03
C GLY A 32 5.03 15.61 7.11
N ASP A 33 4.67 15.69 8.37
CA ASP A 33 5.54 15.23 9.47
C ASP A 33 5.11 13.83 9.96
N PHE A 34 5.64 12.78 9.33
CA PHE A 34 5.26 11.39 9.62
C PHE A 34 5.90 10.90 10.92
N ASN A 35 7.13 11.36 11.21
CA ASN A 35 7.90 10.91 12.35
C ASN A 35 7.76 11.83 13.60
N GLY A 36 7.12 12.99 13.46
CA GLY A 36 6.85 13.94 14.53
C GLY A 36 8.04 14.80 14.93
N ASP A 37 9.04 14.93 14.07
CA ASP A 37 10.26 15.71 14.35
C ASP A 37 10.18 17.17 13.89
N GLY A 38 9.12 17.55 13.18
CA GLY A 38 8.88 18.90 12.67
C GLY A 38 9.48 19.19 11.29
N ALA A 39 10.28 18.29 10.71
CA ALA A 39 10.71 18.37 9.33
C ALA A 39 9.61 17.84 8.37
N PRO A 40 9.50 18.38 7.15
CA PRO A 40 8.64 17.79 6.15
C PRO A 40 9.25 16.51 5.59
N ASP A 41 8.52 15.41 5.72
CA ASP A 41 8.76 14.12 5.09
C ASP A 41 8.03 14.01 3.73
N LEU A 42 8.33 12.96 2.98
CA LEU A 42 7.74 12.69 1.66
C LEU A 42 7.43 11.19 1.49
N ALA A 43 6.24 10.89 0.98
CA ALA A 43 5.87 9.60 0.43
C ALA A 43 5.49 9.77 -1.05
N MET A 44 5.96 8.89 -1.93
CA MET A 44 5.60 8.89 -3.35
C MET A 44 5.19 7.49 -3.78
N VAL A 45 4.04 7.36 -4.44
CA VAL A 45 3.67 6.14 -5.16
C VAL A 45 4.19 6.26 -6.59
N VAL A 46 4.92 5.24 -7.02
CA VAL A 46 5.65 5.19 -8.28
C VAL A 46 5.29 3.91 -9.00
N GLU A 47 4.89 4.01 -10.25
CA GLU A 47 4.70 2.84 -11.09
C GLU A 47 6.02 2.26 -11.56
N THR A 48 6.06 0.93 -11.57
CA THR A 48 7.21 0.12 -11.99
C THR A 48 6.98 -0.37 -13.42
N GLY A 49 5.76 -0.74 -13.78
CA GLY A 49 5.32 -1.05 -15.14
C GLY A 49 3.81 -1.24 -15.28
N PRO A 50 3.28 -1.37 -16.53
CA PRO A 50 1.85 -1.22 -16.83
C PRO A 50 0.87 -2.17 -16.13
N THR A 51 1.38 -3.26 -15.56
CA THR A 51 0.61 -4.28 -14.82
C THR A 51 1.32 -4.72 -13.56
N ASP A 52 2.47 -4.12 -13.27
CA ASP A 52 3.29 -4.49 -12.14
C ASP A 52 2.79 -3.73 -10.90
N PRO A 53 2.89 -4.34 -9.70
CA PRO A 53 2.61 -3.62 -8.49
C PRO A 53 3.44 -2.34 -8.40
N MET A 54 2.81 -1.25 -7.96
CA MET A 54 3.49 0.01 -7.74
C MET A 54 4.35 -0.05 -6.48
N ASP A 55 5.43 0.75 -6.47
CA ASP A 55 6.27 0.96 -5.31
C ASP A 55 5.81 2.22 -4.56
N ILE A 56 6.01 2.25 -3.25
CA ILE A 56 5.95 3.49 -2.47
C ILE A 56 7.29 3.77 -1.82
N HIS A 57 7.80 4.95 -2.13
CA HIS A 57 9.08 5.46 -1.66
C HIS A 57 8.84 6.41 -0.49
N PHE A 58 9.48 6.14 0.64
CA PHE A 58 9.44 7.00 1.81
C PHE A 58 10.78 7.72 1.99
N PHE A 59 10.66 9.01 2.32
CA PHE A 59 11.77 9.87 2.67
C PHE A 59 11.43 10.61 3.96
N LEU A 60 12.41 10.71 4.86
CA LEU A 60 12.29 11.54 6.06
C LEU A 60 13.09 12.83 5.89
N GLY A 61 12.53 13.94 6.36
CA GLY A 61 13.19 15.23 6.40
C GLY A 61 14.34 15.25 7.40
N ASP A 62 15.43 15.93 7.04
CA ASP A 62 16.51 16.26 7.97
C ASP A 62 16.34 17.70 8.47
N ASN A 63 16.07 17.86 9.77
CA ASN A 63 15.95 19.18 10.40
C ASN A 63 17.26 19.99 10.42
N GLU A 64 18.42 19.34 10.41
CA GLU A 64 19.72 20.03 10.47
C GLU A 64 20.13 20.55 9.09
N HIS A 65 19.85 19.77 8.05
CA HIS A 65 20.40 20.02 6.72
C HIS A 65 19.33 20.32 5.65
N HIS A 66 18.05 20.24 6.01
CA HIS A 66 16.90 20.56 5.15
C HIS A 66 16.84 19.78 3.83
N TYR A 67 17.23 18.51 3.85
CA TYR A 67 17.06 17.60 2.71
C TYR A 67 16.28 16.34 3.10
N LEU A 68 15.67 15.70 2.10
CA LEU A 68 14.97 14.43 2.23
C LEU A 68 15.96 13.26 2.16
N LYS A 69 15.91 12.36 3.15
CA LYS A 69 16.67 11.12 3.19
C LYS A 69 15.77 9.96 2.77
N PRO A 70 16.12 9.17 1.73
CA PRO A 70 15.38 7.95 1.43
C PRO A 70 15.54 6.96 2.59
N VAL A 71 14.43 6.43 3.09
CA VAL A 71 14.44 5.51 4.24
C VAL A 71 13.86 4.14 3.92
N GLU A 72 12.88 4.06 3.02
CA GLU A 72 12.22 2.78 2.71
C GLU A 72 11.61 2.80 1.31
N ILE A 73 11.59 1.64 0.66
CA ILE A 73 10.79 1.38 -0.54
C ILE A 73 9.95 0.15 -0.23
N VAL A 74 8.64 0.31 -0.19
CA VAL A 74 7.68 -0.78 -0.05
C VAL A 74 7.21 -1.18 -1.43
N ARG A 75 7.29 -2.48 -1.72
CA ARG A 75 6.99 -3.08 -3.01
C ARG A 75 5.86 -4.07 -2.88
N GLU A 76 5.19 -4.36 -3.99
CA GLU A 76 4.20 -5.46 -4.09
C GLU A 76 2.92 -5.26 -3.25
N GLN A 77 2.78 -4.13 -2.55
CA GLN A 77 1.64 -3.85 -1.66
C GLN A 77 0.53 -3.03 -2.34
N ILE A 78 0.79 -2.48 -3.52
CA ILE A 78 -0.11 -1.56 -4.22
C ILE A 78 -0.40 -2.17 -5.58
N GLY A 79 -1.65 -2.55 -5.81
CA GLY A 79 -2.10 -3.05 -7.11
C GLY A 79 -1.82 -2.01 -8.20
N GLY A 80 -1.24 -2.44 -9.31
CA GLY A 80 -0.96 -1.57 -10.45
C GLY A 80 -2.22 -1.40 -11.30
N GLU A 81 -2.79 -0.20 -11.31
CA GLU A 81 -3.89 0.19 -12.19
C GLU A 81 -3.59 1.56 -12.79
N TRP A 82 -3.62 1.64 -14.12
CA TRP A 82 -2.92 2.69 -14.86
C TRP A 82 -3.85 3.77 -15.40
N ASN A 83 -3.42 5.03 -15.30
CA ASN A 83 -4.03 6.13 -16.04
C ASN A 83 -3.27 6.39 -17.34
N GLY A 84 -4.00 6.72 -18.40
CA GLY A 84 -3.49 6.78 -19.78
C GLY A 84 -2.43 7.85 -20.12
N TYR A 85 -1.56 8.27 -19.19
CA TYR A 85 -0.59 9.36 -19.42
C TYR A 85 0.44 9.06 -20.52
N ASP A 86 0.88 7.81 -20.65
CA ASP A 86 1.79 7.34 -21.70
C ASP A 86 1.18 6.25 -22.60
N GLN A 87 -0.06 5.82 -22.32
CA GLN A 87 -0.81 4.84 -23.11
C GLN A 87 -2.23 5.36 -23.42
N PRO A 88 -2.47 5.83 -24.65
CA PRO A 88 -3.82 6.16 -25.12
C PRO A 88 -4.75 4.94 -25.01
N GLY A 89 -5.93 5.10 -24.40
CA GLY A 89 -6.96 4.07 -24.21
C GLY A 89 -7.24 3.66 -22.75
N TYR A 90 -6.46 4.16 -21.79
CA TYR A 90 -6.61 3.90 -20.34
C TYR A 90 -7.01 5.16 -19.55
N GLU A 91 -7.75 6.06 -20.17
CA GLU A 91 -8.08 7.37 -19.59
C GLU A 91 -9.16 7.31 -18.48
N ASN A 92 -9.71 6.12 -18.20
CA ASN A 92 -10.83 5.93 -17.26
C ASN A 92 -10.52 4.94 -16.13
N SER A 93 -9.25 4.72 -15.78
CA SER A 93 -8.96 4.07 -14.50
C SER A 93 -9.45 4.98 -13.38
N ASP A 94 -10.17 4.41 -12.42
CA ASP A 94 -10.57 5.07 -11.16
C ASP A 94 -9.94 4.34 -9.96
N ALA A 95 -8.85 3.63 -10.22
CA ALA A 95 -8.11 2.82 -9.28
C ALA A 95 -6.77 3.45 -8.88
N GLU A 96 -6.62 4.77 -9.04
CA GLU A 96 -5.44 5.47 -8.55
C GLU A 96 -5.38 5.53 -7.02
N PRO A 97 -4.22 5.21 -6.42
CA PRO A 97 -4.00 5.35 -4.99
C PRO A 97 -4.09 6.80 -4.53
N GLU A 98 -4.68 7.01 -3.36
CA GLU A 98 -4.71 8.32 -2.71
C GLU A 98 -4.01 8.29 -1.37
N LEU A 99 -3.21 9.33 -1.11
CA LEU A 99 -2.50 9.54 0.15
C LEU A 99 -3.06 10.78 0.83
N THR A 100 -3.46 10.65 2.11
CA THR A 100 -3.94 11.76 2.92
C THR A 100 -3.20 11.80 4.26
N MET A 101 -2.69 12.97 4.64
CA MET A 101 -2.13 13.19 5.97
C MET A 101 -3.24 13.24 7.03
N LEU A 102 -3.10 12.48 8.10
CA LEU A 102 -3.96 12.58 9.27
C LEU A 102 -3.33 13.49 10.34
N PRO A 103 -4.14 14.14 11.20
CA PRO A 103 -3.63 15.10 12.20
C PRO A 103 -2.64 14.54 13.22
N ASN A 104 -2.54 13.21 13.35
CA ASN A 104 -1.65 12.51 14.26
C ASN A 104 -0.33 12.04 13.60
N GLY A 105 -0.04 12.50 12.38
CA GLY A 105 1.16 12.13 11.61
C GLY A 105 1.06 10.78 10.87
N SER A 106 -0.04 10.05 11.02
CA SER A 106 -0.28 8.84 10.20
C SER A 106 -0.81 9.20 8.81
N ILE A 107 -0.58 8.30 7.86
CA ILE A 107 -1.01 8.42 6.47
C ILE A 107 -2.24 7.54 6.28
N LYS A 108 -3.36 8.12 5.85
CA LYS A 108 -4.45 7.34 5.27
C LYS A 108 -4.07 7.05 3.82
N PHE A 109 -3.91 5.77 3.52
CA PHE A 109 -3.59 5.26 2.20
C PHE A 109 -4.81 4.54 1.64
N TYR A 110 -5.54 5.22 0.76
CA TYR A 110 -6.69 4.65 0.07
C TYR A 110 -6.22 3.96 -1.21
N LEU A 111 -6.65 2.72 -1.38
CA LEU A 111 -6.27 1.79 -2.44
C LEU A 111 -7.56 1.33 -3.12
N PRO A 112 -8.06 2.08 -4.11
CA PRO A 112 -9.17 1.61 -4.91
C PRO A 112 -8.73 0.41 -5.75
N ALA A 113 -9.65 -0.53 -5.96
CA ALA A 113 -9.43 -1.70 -6.80
C ALA A 113 -10.15 -1.54 -8.15
N PRO A 114 -9.71 -2.26 -9.19
CA PRO A 114 -10.50 -2.42 -10.40
C PRO A 114 -11.84 -3.07 -10.08
N GLU A 115 -12.80 -2.83 -10.96
CA GLU A 115 -13.97 -3.67 -11.08
C GLU A 115 -13.59 -5.01 -11.71
N ILE A 116 -13.72 -6.11 -10.94
CA ILE A 116 -13.55 -7.47 -11.45
C ILE A 116 -14.93 -8.06 -11.71
N GLY A 117 -15.36 -8.00 -12.97
CA GLY A 117 -16.68 -8.49 -13.37
C GLY A 117 -17.79 -7.53 -12.94
N SER A 118 -18.40 -7.80 -11.78
CA SER A 118 -19.34 -6.89 -11.12
C SER A 118 -18.95 -6.49 -9.71
N GLU A 119 -17.81 -6.98 -9.23
CA GLU A 119 -17.36 -6.81 -7.85
C GLU A 119 -16.25 -5.76 -7.79
N ARG A 120 -16.30 -4.93 -6.76
CA ARG A 120 -15.22 -4.02 -6.40
C ARG A 120 -14.92 -4.14 -4.91
N THR A 121 -13.65 -4.05 -4.55
CA THR A 121 -13.21 -4.05 -3.14
C THR A 121 -12.12 -3.01 -2.95
N ASN A 122 -12.51 -1.84 -2.47
CA ASN A 122 -11.56 -0.77 -2.16
C ASN A 122 -10.99 -0.97 -0.75
N GLN A 123 -9.70 -0.70 -0.56
CA GLN A 123 -9.03 -0.84 0.72
C GLN A 123 -8.56 0.53 1.25
N THR A 124 -8.43 0.64 2.57
CA THR A 124 -7.75 1.75 3.24
C THR A 124 -6.78 1.19 4.26
N LEU A 125 -5.51 1.60 4.16
CA LEU A 125 -4.51 1.37 5.19
C LEU A 125 -4.28 2.66 5.98
N ILE A 126 -4.11 2.54 7.29
CA ILE A 126 -3.53 3.61 8.12
C ILE A 126 -2.07 3.26 8.37
N ILE A 127 -1.16 4.00 7.74
CA ILE A 127 0.29 3.82 7.89
C ILE A 127 0.80 4.78 8.95
N ALA A 128 1.49 4.27 9.97
CA ALA A 128 2.11 5.09 11.02
C ALA A 128 3.62 4.85 11.07
N TYR A 129 4.40 5.89 11.36
CA TYR A 129 5.82 5.72 11.64
C TYR A 129 6.04 5.47 13.14
N ARG A 130 6.62 4.32 13.49
CA ARG A 130 6.92 3.95 14.88
C ARG A 130 8.22 3.19 14.97
N ASN A 131 9.05 3.53 15.96
CA ASN A 131 10.30 2.82 16.27
C ASN A 131 11.22 2.65 15.04
N GLY A 132 11.27 3.65 14.15
CA GLY A 132 12.14 3.62 12.98
C GLY A 132 11.57 2.92 11.74
N ALA A 133 10.28 2.56 11.73
CA ALA A 133 9.65 1.85 10.62
C ALA A 133 8.23 2.36 10.32
N PHE A 134 7.83 2.29 9.05
CA PHE A 134 6.44 2.44 8.66
C PHE A 134 5.69 1.14 8.94
N ILE A 135 4.60 1.22 9.70
CA ILE A 135 3.78 0.08 10.11
C ILE A 135 2.32 0.28 9.69
N VAL A 136 1.60 -0.82 9.50
CA VAL A 136 0.15 -0.78 9.29
C VAL A 136 -0.56 -0.75 10.65
N ALA A 137 -1.22 0.36 10.96
CA ALA A 137 -1.92 0.60 12.22
C ALA A 137 -3.43 0.33 12.13
N GLY A 138 -4.00 0.38 10.92
CA GLY A 138 -5.41 0.16 10.65
C GLY A 138 -5.61 -0.38 9.25
N PHE A 139 -6.65 -1.19 9.08
CA PHE A 139 -7.10 -1.73 7.81
C PHE A 139 -8.62 -1.57 7.74
N ALA A 140 -9.08 -1.10 6.60
CA ALA A 140 -10.49 -1.08 6.25
C ALA A 140 -10.66 -1.51 4.80
N TYR A 141 -11.85 -2.00 4.48
CA TYR A 141 -12.29 -2.17 3.10
C TYR A 141 -13.78 -1.88 2.98
N ASP A 142 -14.18 -1.54 1.77
CA ASP A 142 -15.57 -1.47 1.32
C ASP A 142 -15.67 -2.28 0.04
N SER A 143 -16.65 -3.18 -0.04
CA SER A 143 -16.88 -4.04 -1.19
C SER A 143 -18.34 -4.05 -1.59
N ASP A 144 -18.57 -4.08 -2.90
CA ASP A 144 -19.88 -4.11 -3.51
C ASP A 144 -19.89 -4.95 -4.79
N ASP A 145 -21.01 -5.64 -5.04
CA ASP A 145 -21.35 -6.20 -6.36
C ASP A 145 -22.51 -5.40 -6.97
N TYR A 146 -22.23 -4.59 -7.99
CA TYR A 146 -23.21 -3.69 -8.58
C TYR A 146 -24.26 -4.37 -9.48
N LEU A 147 -24.10 -5.68 -9.76
CA LEU A 147 -25.12 -6.48 -10.45
C LEU A 147 -25.98 -7.32 -9.51
N GLN A 148 -25.62 -7.42 -8.23
CA GLN A 148 -26.38 -8.15 -7.22
C GLN A 148 -27.04 -7.19 -6.23
N GLU A 149 -28.35 -7.40 -5.99
CA GLU A 149 -29.04 -6.65 -4.95
C GLU A 149 -28.53 -7.06 -3.56
N ASN A 150 -28.30 -6.06 -2.70
CA ASN A 150 -27.91 -6.24 -1.30
C ASN A 150 -26.60 -7.03 -1.11
N ALA A 151 -25.64 -6.83 -2.02
CA ALA A 151 -24.35 -7.50 -2.03
C ALA A 151 -23.20 -6.54 -1.72
N ALA A 152 -23.24 -5.90 -0.54
CA ALA A 152 -22.14 -5.09 -0.03
C ALA A 152 -21.60 -5.61 1.31
N SER A 153 -20.30 -5.47 1.53
CA SER A 153 -19.62 -5.70 2.80
C SER A 153 -18.62 -4.59 3.09
N ALA A 154 -18.35 -4.37 4.38
CA ALA A 154 -17.33 -3.41 4.79
C ALA A 154 -16.68 -3.86 6.10
N CYS A 155 -15.44 -3.45 6.33
CA CYS A 155 -14.72 -3.69 7.57
C CYS A 155 -13.86 -2.47 7.90
N ASP A 156 -13.74 -2.17 9.19
CA ASP A 156 -12.75 -1.25 9.73
C ASP A 156 -12.22 -1.87 11.02
N TYR A 157 -10.93 -2.15 11.08
CA TYR A 157 -10.31 -2.58 12.32
C TYR A 157 -8.91 -2.00 12.53
N ASN A 158 -8.62 -1.81 13.81
CA ASN A 158 -7.33 -1.36 14.28
C ASN A 158 -6.38 -2.57 14.40
N VAL A 159 -5.37 -2.64 13.53
CA VAL A 159 -4.40 -3.75 13.46
C VAL A 159 -3.61 -3.91 14.76
N LEU A 160 -3.31 -2.80 15.43
CA LEU A 160 -2.51 -2.80 16.66
C LEU A 160 -3.23 -3.43 17.84
N THR A 161 -4.56 -3.31 17.89
CA THR A 161 -5.40 -3.82 18.98
C THR A 161 -6.19 -5.07 18.59
N GLY A 162 -6.30 -5.35 17.28
CA GLY A 162 -7.12 -6.42 16.71
C GLY A 162 -8.63 -6.16 16.81
N LYS A 163 -9.05 -4.94 17.14
CA LYS A 163 -10.47 -4.61 17.38
C LYS A 163 -11.05 -3.76 16.27
N GLY A 164 -12.30 -4.01 15.93
CA GLY A 164 -13.01 -3.24 14.92
C GLY A 164 -14.45 -3.67 14.73
N THR A 165 -15.01 -3.32 13.59
CA THR A 165 -16.36 -3.69 13.17
C THR A 165 -16.37 -4.12 11.72
N SER A 166 -17.19 -5.11 11.39
CA SER A 166 -17.52 -5.45 10.01
C SER A 166 -19.02 -5.42 9.79
N SER A 167 -19.42 -5.28 8.52
CA SER A 167 -20.80 -5.25 8.09
C SER A 167 -20.98 -6.03 6.80
N LYS A 168 -22.15 -6.65 6.62
CA LYS A 168 -22.53 -7.35 5.39
C LYS A 168 -24.03 -7.23 5.17
N GLN A 169 -24.42 -6.77 3.98
CA GLN A 169 -25.81 -6.75 3.57
C GLN A 169 -26.35 -8.19 3.46
N GLN A 170 -27.62 -8.33 3.81
CA GLN A 170 -28.36 -9.58 3.78
C GLN A 170 -29.33 -9.57 2.60
N PRO A 171 -29.78 -10.75 2.12
CA PRO A 171 -30.73 -10.82 1.00
C PRO A 171 -32.05 -10.04 1.22
N ASP A 172 -32.42 -9.77 2.46
CA ASP A 172 -33.61 -8.99 2.83
C ASP A 172 -33.40 -7.46 2.83
N GLY A 173 -32.22 -6.99 2.43
CA GLY A 173 -31.83 -5.58 2.42
C GLY A 173 -31.36 -5.03 3.76
N SER A 174 -31.37 -5.83 4.83
CA SER A 174 -30.81 -5.42 6.12
C SER A 174 -29.28 -5.53 6.14
N THR A 175 -28.60 -4.71 6.95
CA THR A 175 -27.16 -4.80 7.16
C THR A 175 -26.87 -5.48 8.49
N LYS A 176 -26.14 -6.61 8.45
CA LYS A 176 -25.68 -7.30 9.64
C LYS A 176 -24.31 -6.78 10.05
N HIS A 177 -24.20 -6.25 11.26
CA HIS A 177 -22.93 -5.82 11.84
C HIS A 177 -22.34 -6.89 12.76
N LYS A 178 -21.01 -6.94 12.84
CA LYS A 178 -20.25 -7.80 13.75
C LYS A 178 -19.09 -7.01 14.37
N THR A 179 -18.69 -7.44 15.56
CA THR A 179 -17.42 -7.00 16.15
C THR A 179 -16.28 -7.84 15.58
N VAL A 180 -15.24 -7.16 15.12
CA VAL A 180 -13.96 -7.77 14.76
C VAL A 180 -13.11 -7.88 16.02
N SER A 181 -12.55 -9.07 16.26
CA SER A 181 -11.71 -9.38 17.41
C SER A 181 -10.64 -10.38 16.99
N ALA A 182 -9.49 -9.86 16.58
CA ALA A 182 -8.27 -10.59 16.28
C ALA A 182 -7.19 -10.31 17.32
N GLU A 183 -6.04 -10.97 17.19
CA GLU A 183 -4.85 -10.62 17.95
C GLU A 183 -4.27 -9.30 17.43
N GLY A 184 -3.95 -8.37 18.33
CA GLY A 184 -3.28 -7.12 17.98
C GLY A 184 -1.82 -7.34 17.60
N ARG A 185 -1.37 -6.73 16.50
CA ARG A 185 -0.03 -6.93 15.93
C ARG A 185 0.60 -5.62 15.49
N THR A 186 1.93 -5.57 15.47
CA THR A 186 2.70 -4.51 14.81
C THR A 186 3.35 -5.12 13.58
N ILE A 187 2.93 -4.70 12.40
CA ILE A 187 3.37 -5.26 11.11
C ILE A 187 4.02 -4.14 10.32
N ALA A 188 5.27 -4.32 9.88
CA ALA A 188 5.93 -3.38 8.98
C ALA A 188 5.18 -3.35 7.65
N PHE A 189 5.07 -2.18 7.03
CA PHE A 189 4.27 -2.06 5.80
C PHE A 189 4.83 -2.92 4.65
N ARG A 190 6.16 -3.05 4.56
CA ARG A 190 6.81 -3.96 3.60
C ARG A 190 6.47 -5.46 3.79
N GLU A 191 5.99 -5.82 4.98
CA GLU A 191 5.63 -7.20 5.37
C GLU A 191 4.11 -7.38 5.44
N TRP A 192 3.34 -6.37 5.00
CA TRP A 192 1.88 -6.42 5.03
C TRP A 192 1.33 -7.53 4.14
N ASN A 193 0.27 -8.18 4.61
CA ASN A 193 -0.47 -9.19 3.89
C ASN A 193 -1.97 -8.90 4.03
N ALA A 194 -2.61 -8.51 2.94
CA ALA A 194 -4.04 -8.19 2.95
C ALA A 194 -4.92 -9.42 3.28
N GLY A 195 -4.51 -10.64 2.91
CA GLY A 195 -5.27 -11.86 3.19
C GLY A 195 -5.50 -12.12 4.67
N ASP A 196 -4.49 -11.90 5.51
CA ASP A 196 -4.62 -11.99 6.96
C ASP A 196 -5.62 -10.95 7.51
N ALA A 197 -5.68 -9.77 6.89
CA ALA A 197 -6.58 -8.68 7.27
C ALA A 197 -8.03 -8.97 6.89
N PHE A 198 -8.27 -9.49 5.69
CA PHE A 198 -9.60 -9.96 5.28
C PHE A 198 -10.08 -11.12 6.17
N ALA A 199 -9.19 -12.06 6.52
CA ALA A 199 -9.52 -13.13 7.46
C ALA A 199 -9.93 -12.61 8.85
N ALA A 200 -9.26 -11.55 9.34
CA ALA A 200 -9.64 -10.89 10.59
C ALA A 200 -11.06 -10.28 10.53
N CYS A 201 -11.48 -9.79 9.36
CA CYS A 201 -12.82 -9.26 9.11
C CYS A 201 -13.93 -10.33 9.01
N GLN A 202 -13.57 -11.62 9.15
CA GLN A 202 -14.47 -12.79 9.09
C GLN A 202 -15.18 -12.95 7.75
N GLU A 203 -14.46 -12.75 6.65
CA GLU A 203 -14.88 -13.24 5.34
C GLU A 203 -14.71 -14.75 5.21
#